data_AF-A0A2S1R109-F1
#
_entry.id   AF-A0A2S1R109-F1
#
_cell.length_a   1.000
_cell.length_b   1.000
_cell.length_c   1.000
_cell.angle_alpha   90.00
_cell.angle_beta   90.00
_cell.angle_gamma   90.00
#
_symmetry.space_group_name_H-M   'P 1'
#
loop_
_entity.id
_entity.type
_entity.pdbx_description
1 polymer ?
#
loop_
_entity_poly.entity_id
_entity_poly.type
_entity_poly.pdbx_seq_one_letter_code
_entity_poly.pdbx_strand_id
1 'polypeptide(L)'
;MSKKIINSEPAAYPKTNTPEIEAVRMLEYIIDKERLKTSLSVLDKVPNIDGHIEIVTEQQHPIGKLEVQVKYLPQKSHARPKYQCDLQFLSYCENNIMPVLLIVVNTKDEKAYWLHLSRKVITDLAARIKGKTVSVSIPLENVISREQDGYLGSWVSIIDDYKTRLINYEGIKTKLEEITTVHAAMKKLSNRAVGLDKSEFKEIHMFLDYYNRFLDHDFSIIKEIFYKDYWKIGVAYSRYEEKCLAYSLYPISYSTNDVQIKHIANDEARLLKNLLKRVSNHTTNPIKYQPKMLAYQYVIDDLKKIVDKEMLLPINEFVAIEYIISFLDRFDEITGFDKDQKLYPLQEIRNLLDNHLPLFIEQYLQNEDPEEDITFELDHFRWYVLEEEIIQVHERLKQRLALGNSEITLTNLKITSTSFNMEYLHNLIRHLENVGLKMLTRHYPIKKYPQAESYFTWQVYNDFEVKQATETIFRNLPSIYNRFVSEYFPNIAPEVDFYSFFDRLVVNIEPLDLENIRGGYGIQFVYLKDLDENKANRTDVYMLGQDKPVVSFEIFRKEKKVCIDGRQYEVISSSSSHLDNIFRDLPMLEYIYDTLKNRLENYLKPFHDGINIFKFTKS
;
A
#
# COMPACT_ATOMS: atom_id res chain seq x y z
N MET A 1 43.35 -46.99 -42.42
CA MET A 1 42.02 -46.55 -41.95
C MET A 1 41.69 -47.34 -40.69
N SER A 2 41.72 -46.71 -39.51
CA SER A 2 41.32 -47.39 -38.28
C SER A 2 39.79 -47.56 -38.27
N LYS A 3 39.31 -48.78 -38.03
CA LYS A 3 37.88 -49.04 -37.78
C LYS A 3 37.54 -48.41 -36.42
N LYS A 4 36.60 -47.45 -36.39
CA LYS A 4 35.98 -46.97 -35.14
C LYS A 4 35.47 -48.20 -34.36
N ILE A 5 35.77 -48.27 -33.06
CA ILE A 5 35.33 -49.37 -32.16
C ILE A 5 33.81 -49.36 -32.00
N ILE A 6 33.19 -48.18 -32.02
CA ILE A 6 31.74 -47.99 -32.01
C ILE A 6 31.39 -47.08 -33.20
N ASN A 7 30.56 -47.60 -34.12
CA ASN A 7 30.12 -46.86 -35.29
C ASN A 7 28.89 -46.01 -34.98
N SER A 8 29.03 -45.06 -34.04
CA SER A 8 28.04 -44.01 -33.81
C SER A 8 28.74 -42.66 -33.63
N GLU A 9 28.04 -41.60 -34.02
CA GLU A 9 28.45 -40.26 -33.66
C GLU A 9 27.93 -39.91 -32.24
N PRO A 10 28.63 -39.06 -31.49
CA PRO A 10 28.09 -38.46 -30.28
C PRO A 10 26.75 -37.75 -30.55
N ALA A 11 25.91 -37.63 -29.52
CA ALA A 11 24.66 -36.89 -29.65
C ALA A 11 24.93 -35.45 -30.11
N ALA A 12 24.31 -35.05 -31.22
CA ALA A 12 24.39 -33.68 -31.69
C ALA A 12 23.65 -32.74 -30.72
N TYR A 13 24.15 -31.51 -30.58
CA TYR A 13 23.40 -30.47 -29.90
C TYR A 13 22.03 -30.25 -30.55
N PRO A 14 20.98 -29.88 -29.78
CA PRO A 14 19.69 -29.55 -30.34
C PRO A 14 19.80 -28.44 -31.38
N LYS A 15 19.01 -28.52 -32.47
CA LYS A 15 18.98 -27.49 -33.51
C LYS A 15 18.48 -26.12 -33.01
N THR A 16 17.82 -26.08 -31.85
CA THR A 16 17.32 -24.86 -31.20
C THR A 16 18.40 -24.11 -30.42
N ASN A 17 19.55 -24.75 -30.19
CA ASN A 17 20.62 -24.24 -29.34
C ASN A 17 21.16 -22.89 -29.85
N THR A 18 21.64 -22.82 -31.10
CA THR A 18 22.19 -21.56 -31.65
C THR A 18 21.17 -20.40 -31.63
N PRO A 19 19.92 -20.58 -32.07
CA PRO A 19 18.89 -19.54 -31.93
C PRO A 19 18.62 -19.07 -30.49
N GLU A 20 18.67 -19.96 -29.50
CA GLU A 20 18.48 -19.63 -28.08
C GLU A 20 19.64 -18.78 -27.55
N ILE A 21 20.88 -19.17 -27.87
CA ILE A 21 22.09 -18.37 -27.55
C ILE A 21 21.98 -16.97 -28.16
N GLU A 22 21.61 -16.89 -29.44
CA GLU A 22 21.48 -15.61 -30.16
C GLU A 22 20.38 -14.73 -29.58
N ALA A 23 19.25 -15.31 -29.14
CA ALA A 23 18.17 -14.58 -28.51
C ALA A 23 18.60 -13.91 -27.20
N VAL A 24 19.28 -14.64 -26.32
CA VAL A 24 19.78 -14.09 -25.05
C VAL A 24 20.80 -12.97 -25.30
N ARG A 25 21.78 -13.22 -26.18
CA ARG A 25 22.80 -12.21 -26.54
C ARG A 25 22.20 -10.96 -27.17
N MET A 26 21.20 -11.13 -28.03
CA MET A 26 20.49 -10.01 -28.64
C MET A 26 19.70 -9.23 -27.59
N LEU A 27 19.04 -9.90 -26.65
CA LEU A 27 18.35 -9.22 -25.55
C LEU A 27 19.35 -8.38 -24.73
N GLU A 28 20.48 -8.96 -24.31
CA GLU A 28 21.53 -8.23 -23.61
C GLU A 28 22.12 -7.06 -24.42
N TYR A 29 22.08 -7.14 -25.75
CA TYR A 29 22.53 -6.08 -26.63
C TYR A 29 21.56 -4.89 -26.69
N ILE A 30 20.24 -5.14 -26.65
CA ILE A 30 19.21 -4.11 -26.89
C ILE A 30 18.65 -3.46 -25.63
N ILE A 31 18.82 -4.08 -24.46
CA ILE A 31 18.33 -3.54 -23.18
C ILE A 31 19.15 -2.34 -22.71
N ASP A 32 18.52 -1.49 -21.89
CA ASP A 32 19.18 -0.40 -21.19
C ASP A 32 20.06 -0.94 -20.04
N LYS A 33 21.36 -1.02 -20.27
CA LYS A 33 22.35 -1.52 -19.29
C LYS A 33 22.62 -0.56 -18.14
N GLU A 34 22.29 0.72 -18.30
CA GLU A 34 22.42 1.70 -17.22
C GLU A 34 21.34 1.46 -16.17
N ARG A 35 20.13 1.09 -16.62
CA ARG A 35 18.97 0.86 -15.74
C ARG A 35 18.68 -0.60 -15.42
N LEU A 36 19.25 -1.57 -16.14
CA LEU A 36 19.00 -3.00 -15.94
C LEU A 36 20.29 -3.80 -15.68
N LYS A 37 20.25 -4.66 -14.67
CA LYS A 37 21.27 -5.65 -14.35
C LYS A 37 20.72 -7.04 -14.63
N THR A 38 21.29 -7.72 -15.61
CA THR A 38 20.80 -9.01 -16.08
C THR A 38 21.69 -10.14 -15.59
N SER A 39 21.07 -11.23 -15.16
CA SER A 39 21.72 -12.51 -14.89
C SER A 39 20.98 -13.56 -15.70
N LEU A 40 21.34 -13.69 -16.98
CA LEU A 40 20.73 -14.62 -17.92
C LEU A 40 21.68 -15.79 -18.18
N SER A 41 21.15 -17.00 -18.06
CA SER A 41 21.88 -18.22 -18.32
C SER A 41 21.67 -18.67 -19.77
N VAL A 42 22.71 -19.31 -20.33
CA VAL A 42 22.70 -19.87 -21.68
C VAL A 42 23.17 -21.31 -21.58
N LEU A 43 22.52 -22.24 -22.30
CA LEU A 43 22.81 -23.69 -22.22
C LEU A 43 22.60 -24.33 -20.85
N ASP A 44 21.81 -23.67 -19.99
CA ASP A 44 21.55 -24.11 -18.62
C ASP A 44 20.41 -25.15 -18.57
N LYS A 45 20.42 -25.99 -17.54
CA LYS A 45 19.39 -26.99 -17.25
C LYS A 45 18.41 -26.52 -16.18
N VAL A 46 18.56 -25.29 -15.67
CA VAL A 46 17.60 -24.68 -14.75
C VAL A 46 16.20 -24.72 -15.39
N PRO A 47 15.21 -25.34 -14.73
CA PRO A 47 13.89 -25.49 -15.30
C PRO A 47 13.15 -24.14 -15.32
N ASN A 48 12.24 -23.98 -16.30
CA ASN A 48 11.24 -22.92 -16.41
C ASN A 48 11.73 -21.51 -16.77
N ILE A 49 12.80 -21.00 -16.16
CA ILE A 49 13.31 -19.64 -16.41
C ILE A 49 14.71 -19.64 -16.98
N ASP A 50 15.04 -18.59 -17.73
CA ASP A 50 16.37 -18.38 -18.32
C ASP A 50 17.21 -17.40 -17.48
N GLY A 51 16.65 -16.85 -16.39
CA GLY A 51 17.36 -16.00 -15.44
C GLY A 51 16.48 -14.89 -14.87
N HIS A 52 17.10 -13.77 -14.52
CA HIS A 52 16.39 -12.61 -13.99
C HIS A 52 16.98 -11.29 -14.48
N ILE A 53 16.16 -10.25 -14.37
CA ILE A 53 16.52 -8.86 -14.63
C ILE A 53 16.21 -8.05 -13.36
N GLU A 54 17.20 -7.37 -12.84
CA GLU A 54 17.07 -6.41 -11.75
C GLU A 54 17.05 -4.99 -12.31
N ILE A 55 16.06 -4.21 -11.92
CA ILE A 55 15.93 -2.81 -12.31
C ILE A 55 16.62 -1.97 -11.24
N VAL A 56 17.43 -0.99 -11.66
CA VAL A 56 18.11 -0.06 -10.76
C VAL A 56 17.71 1.40 -11.03
N THR A 57 17.91 2.25 -10.04
CA THR A 57 17.85 3.71 -10.18
C THR A 57 19.04 4.22 -11.00
N GLU A 58 19.02 5.49 -11.37
CA GLU A 58 20.17 6.13 -12.05
C GLU A 58 21.46 6.02 -11.21
N GLN A 59 21.33 6.01 -9.88
CA GLN A 59 22.42 5.86 -8.92
C GLN A 59 22.80 4.38 -8.67
N GLN A 60 22.29 3.44 -9.47
CA GLN A 60 22.56 2.00 -9.39
C GLN A 60 21.97 1.28 -8.15
N HIS A 61 20.97 1.86 -7.48
CA HIS A 61 20.29 1.19 -6.37
C HIS A 61 19.18 0.25 -6.87
N PRO A 62 19.01 -0.97 -6.33
CA PRO A 62 17.94 -1.88 -6.73
C PRO A 62 16.53 -1.33 -6.46
N ILE A 63 15.72 -1.29 -7.52
CA ILE A 63 14.28 -1.02 -7.47
C ILE A 63 13.55 -2.35 -7.24
N GLY A 64 13.90 -3.40 -7.96
CA GLY A 64 13.31 -4.73 -7.78
C GLY A 64 13.65 -5.65 -8.94
N LYS A 65 13.16 -6.88 -8.84
CA LYS A 65 13.62 -7.99 -9.67
C LYS A 65 12.47 -8.67 -10.39
N LEU A 66 12.73 -9.05 -11.63
CA LEU A 66 11.82 -9.77 -12.52
C LEU A 66 12.51 -11.06 -12.93
N GLU A 67 11.80 -12.17 -12.85
CA GLU A 67 12.27 -13.40 -13.47
C GLU A 67 11.89 -13.41 -14.94
N VAL A 68 12.74 -13.99 -15.78
CA VAL A 68 12.53 -13.96 -17.22
C VAL A 68 12.73 -15.31 -17.87
N GLN A 69 11.88 -15.59 -18.86
CA GLN A 69 12.09 -16.64 -19.83
C GLN A 69 12.30 -15.99 -21.20
N VAL A 70 13.46 -16.26 -21.82
CA VAL A 70 13.90 -15.65 -23.07
C VAL A 70 13.80 -16.68 -24.19
N LYS A 71 13.08 -16.35 -25.26
CA LYS A 71 12.83 -17.27 -26.37
C LYS A 71 13.10 -16.61 -27.72
N TYR A 72 13.64 -17.38 -28.66
CA TYR A 72 13.79 -16.93 -30.04
C TYR A 72 12.43 -16.77 -30.73
N LEU A 73 12.22 -15.67 -31.45
CA LEU A 73 11.01 -15.41 -32.24
C LEU A 73 11.21 -15.82 -33.71
N PRO A 74 10.53 -16.87 -34.20
CA PRO A 74 10.67 -17.32 -35.58
C PRO A 74 10.15 -16.29 -36.59
N GLN A 75 10.76 -16.24 -37.78
CA GLN A 75 10.44 -15.28 -38.84
C GLN A 75 8.93 -15.19 -39.19
N LYS A 76 8.23 -16.33 -39.19
CA LYS A 76 6.78 -16.39 -39.42
C LYS A 76 5.91 -15.64 -38.40
N SER A 77 6.48 -15.28 -37.24
CA SER A 77 5.81 -14.60 -36.14
C SER A 77 6.28 -13.16 -35.96
N HIS A 78 7.14 -12.62 -36.83
CA HIS A 78 7.66 -11.24 -36.69
C HIS A 78 6.56 -10.18 -36.77
N ALA A 79 5.61 -10.32 -37.70
CA ALA A 79 4.51 -9.36 -37.87
C ALA A 79 3.43 -9.45 -36.76
N ARG A 80 3.34 -10.61 -36.09
CA ARG A 80 2.38 -10.87 -34.99
C ARG A 80 3.06 -11.76 -33.95
N PRO A 81 3.80 -11.15 -32.99
CA PRO A 81 4.56 -11.87 -31.99
C PRO A 81 3.68 -12.85 -31.22
N LYS A 82 4.11 -14.10 -31.20
CA LYS A 82 3.42 -15.19 -30.49
C LYS A 82 4.39 -16.29 -30.12
N TYR A 83 4.10 -16.96 -29.02
CA TYR A 83 4.89 -18.07 -28.50
C TYR A 83 4.00 -19.23 -28.04
N GLN A 84 4.55 -20.43 -27.98
CA GLN A 84 3.87 -21.62 -27.46
C GLN A 84 4.42 -21.90 -26.06
N CYS A 85 3.66 -21.53 -25.03
CA CYS A 85 4.03 -21.81 -23.64
C CYS A 85 3.70 -23.25 -23.30
N ASP A 86 4.64 -23.95 -22.66
CA ASP A 86 4.36 -25.25 -22.06
C ASP A 86 3.65 -25.10 -20.71
N LEU A 87 2.93 -26.15 -20.31
CA LEU A 87 2.15 -26.16 -19.08
C LEU A 87 3.01 -26.08 -17.82
N GLN A 88 4.24 -26.60 -17.86
CA GLN A 88 5.12 -26.61 -16.69
C GLN A 88 5.60 -25.20 -16.37
N PHE A 89 5.96 -24.44 -17.41
CA PHE A 89 6.30 -23.03 -17.30
C PHE A 89 5.11 -22.18 -16.82
N LEU A 90 3.89 -22.44 -17.33
CA LEU A 90 2.70 -21.72 -16.83
C LEU A 90 2.39 -22.07 -15.37
N SER A 91 2.55 -23.34 -14.99
CA SER A 91 2.41 -23.77 -13.60
C SER A 91 3.47 -23.13 -12.70
N TYR A 92 4.70 -22.97 -13.18
CA TYR A 92 5.73 -22.23 -12.47
C TYR A 92 5.29 -20.77 -12.24
N CYS A 93 4.86 -20.09 -13.30
CA CYS A 93 4.42 -18.69 -13.20
C CYS A 93 3.21 -18.50 -12.28
N GLU A 94 2.30 -19.48 -12.20
CA GLU A 94 1.14 -19.44 -11.30
C GLU A 94 1.54 -19.47 -9.82
N ASN A 95 2.59 -20.21 -9.50
CA ASN A 95 3.03 -20.45 -8.13
C ASN A 95 4.21 -19.56 -7.71
N ASN A 96 4.74 -18.74 -8.63
CA ASN A 96 5.89 -17.90 -8.35
C ASN A 96 5.50 -16.60 -7.65
N ILE A 97 6.28 -16.22 -6.64
CA ILE A 97 6.09 -14.97 -5.88
C ILE A 97 6.63 -13.78 -6.68
N MET A 98 7.68 -13.99 -7.48
CA MET A 98 8.28 -12.95 -8.30
C MET A 98 7.49 -12.75 -9.61
N PRO A 99 7.38 -11.50 -10.09
CA PRO A 99 6.79 -11.26 -11.40
C PRO A 99 7.65 -11.91 -12.49
N VAL A 100 7.00 -12.68 -13.38
CA VAL A 100 7.66 -13.41 -14.48
C VAL A 100 7.33 -12.77 -15.83
N LEU A 101 8.38 -12.47 -16.62
CA LEU A 101 8.25 -12.01 -18.00
C LEU A 101 8.59 -13.13 -18.98
N LEU A 102 7.74 -13.32 -19.98
CA LEU A 102 8.11 -14.01 -21.22
C LEU A 102 8.63 -12.98 -22.21
N ILE A 103 9.87 -13.11 -22.65
CA ILE A 103 10.51 -12.24 -23.63
C ILE A 103 10.80 -13.05 -24.90
N VAL A 104 10.27 -12.59 -26.03
CA VAL A 104 10.54 -13.18 -27.35
C VAL A 104 11.40 -12.26 -28.19
N VAL A 105 12.49 -12.78 -28.75
CA VAL A 105 13.54 -11.97 -29.38
C VAL A 105 13.55 -12.17 -30.89
N ASN A 106 13.38 -11.08 -31.62
CA ASN A 106 13.57 -11.00 -33.06
C ASN A 106 15.00 -10.54 -33.35
N THR A 107 15.89 -11.51 -33.59
CA THR A 107 17.31 -11.23 -33.86
C THR A 107 17.56 -10.54 -35.19
N LYS A 108 16.61 -10.60 -36.13
CA LYS A 108 16.75 -9.98 -37.46
C LYS A 108 16.53 -8.47 -37.44
N ASP A 109 15.53 -8.03 -36.68
CA ASP A 109 15.13 -6.62 -36.62
C ASP A 109 15.64 -5.93 -35.34
N GLU A 110 16.54 -6.59 -34.59
CA GLU A 110 17.12 -6.10 -33.33
C GLU A 110 16.08 -5.61 -32.31
N LYS A 111 15.01 -6.41 -32.15
CA LYS A 111 13.88 -6.09 -31.26
C LYS A 111 13.52 -7.29 -30.41
N ALA A 112 13.03 -7.06 -29.21
CA ALA A 112 12.32 -8.07 -28.45
C ALA A 112 10.93 -7.59 -28.08
N TYR A 113 10.05 -8.53 -27.76
CA TYR A 113 8.71 -8.25 -27.26
C TYR A 113 8.51 -8.99 -25.95
N TRP A 114 7.78 -8.38 -25.02
CA TRP A 114 7.63 -8.93 -23.67
C TRP A 114 6.17 -9.06 -23.25
N LEU A 115 5.91 -10.02 -22.37
CA LEU A 115 4.61 -10.22 -21.75
C LEU A 115 4.80 -10.61 -20.29
N HIS A 116 4.20 -9.84 -19.39
CA HIS A 116 4.07 -10.23 -18.00
C HIS A 116 3.04 -11.36 -17.88
N LEU A 117 3.47 -12.51 -17.36
CA LEU A 117 2.61 -13.66 -17.09
C LEU A 117 1.87 -13.47 -15.77
N SER A 118 1.02 -12.46 -15.72
CA SER A 118 0.15 -12.19 -14.58
C SER A 118 -0.87 -13.31 -14.37
N ARG A 119 -1.44 -13.38 -13.17
CA ARG A 119 -2.52 -14.33 -12.83
C ARG A 119 -3.69 -14.27 -13.82
N LYS A 120 -4.05 -13.07 -14.28
CA LYS A 120 -5.06 -12.87 -15.33
C LYS A 120 -4.65 -13.54 -16.65
N VAL A 121 -3.44 -13.28 -17.14
CA VAL A 121 -2.93 -13.90 -18.38
C VAL A 121 -2.90 -15.41 -18.28
N ILE A 122 -2.43 -15.96 -17.15
CA ILE A 122 -2.39 -17.41 -16.91
C ILE A 122 -3.80 -18.00 -16.90
N THR A 123 -4.77 -17.35 -16.23
CA THR A 123 -6.17 -17.79 -16.19
C THR A 123 -6.78 -17.86 -17.59
N ASP A 124 -6.46 -16.88 -18.44
CA ASP A 124 -6.98 -16.79 -19.80
C ASP A 124 -6.37 -17.87 -20.71
N LEU A 125 -5.08 -18.15 -20.52
CA LEU A 125 -4.39 -19.23 -21.19
C LEU A 125 -4.93 -20.59 -20.73
N ALA A 126 -5.18 -20.77 -19.43
CA ALA A 126 -5.70 -22.01 -18.85
C ALA A 126 -7.03 -22.44 -19.49
N ALA A 127 -7.92 -21.48 -19.76
CA ALA A 127 -9.19 -21.73 -20.46
C ALA A 127 -9.03 -22.26 -21.89
N ARG A 128 -7.84 -22.10 -22.50
CA ARG A 128 -7.54 -22.47 -23.89
C ARG A 128 -6.63 -23.69 -24.01
N ILE A 129 -6.19 -24.27 -22.89
CA ILE A 129 -5.31 -25.44 -22.88
C ILE A 129 -6.07 -26.64 -23.44
N LYS A 130 -5.53 -27.23 -24.52
CA LYS A 130 -6.04 -28.47 -25.14
C LYS A 130 -4.99 -29.59 -25.20
N GLY A 131 -3.76 -29.31 -24.75
CA GLY A 131 -2.61 -30.21 -24.85
C GLY A 131 -1.49 -29.77 -23.92
N LYS A 132 -0.25 -30.19 -24.20
CA LYS A 132 0.93 -29.86 -23.37
C LYS A 132 1.46 -28.43 -23.54
N THR A 133 0.92 -27.68 -24.51
CA THR A 133 1.27 -26.29 -24.75
C THR A 133 0.03 -25.45 -25.10
N VAL A 134 0.13 -24.13 -24.95
CA VAL A 134 -0.87 -23.15 -25.37
C VAL A 134 -0.21 -21.94 -26.00
N SER A 135 -0.80 -21.43 -27.09
CA SER A 135 -0.25 -20.25 -27.78
C SER A 135 -0.61 -18.97 -27.03
N VAL A 136 0.38 -18.12 -26.75
CA VAL A 136 0.17 -16.77 -26.23
C VAL A 136 0.53 -15.74 -27.31
N SER A 137 -0.29 -14.71 -27.45
CA SER A 137 -0.01 -13.54 -28.30
C SER A 137 0.66 -12.47 -27.46
N ILE A 138 1.66 -11.80 -28.01
CA ILE A 138 2.42 -10.76 -27.32
C ILE A 138 2.09 -9.41 -27.99
N PRO A 139 1.66 -8.39 -27.23
CA PRO A 139 1.32 -7.08 -27.79
C PRO A 139 2.51 -6.41 -28.49
N LEU A 140 2.26 -5.65 -29.54
CA LEU A 140 3.31 -5.00 -30.34
C LEU A 140 3.90 -3.78 -29.62
N GLU A 141 3.07 -3.12 -28.80
CA GLU A 141 3.43 -2.02 -27.93
C GLU A 141 4.40 -2.42 -26.82
N ASN A 142 4.45 -3.72 -26.47
CA ASN A 142 5.38 -4.27 -25.48
C ASN A 142 6.73 -4.58 -26.13
N VAL A 143 7.36 -3.58 -26.76
CA VAL A 143 8.63 -3.73 -27.46
C VAL A 143 9.81 -3.31 -26.59
N ILE A 144 10.93 -4.00 -26.76
CA ILE A 144 12.26 -3.65 -26.22
C ILE A 144 13.14 -3.35 -27.42
N SER A 145 13.72 -2.16 -27.44
CA SER A 145 14.68 -1.74 -28.47
C SER A 145 15.56 -0.63 -27.92
N ARG A 146 16.70 -0.37 -28.57
CA ARG A 146 17.62 0.69 -28.16
C ARG A 146 17.06 2.12 -28.30
N GLU A 147 16.00 2.28 -29.08
CA GLU A 147 15.37 3.57 -29.35
C GLU A 147 14.17 3.86 -28.43
N GLN A 148 13.72 2.88 -27.65
CA GLN A 148 12.50 2.97 -26.85
C GLN A 148 12.73 2.42 -25.45
N ASP A 149 12.53 3.24 -24.43
CA ASP A 149 12.70 2.92 -23.01
C ASP A 149 11.37 2.72 -22.26
N GLY A 150 10.22 2.90 -22.93
CA GLY A 150 8.88 2.85 -22.32
C GLY A 150 8.52 1.53 -21.61
N TYR A 151 9.26 0.45 -21.87
CA TYR A 151 9.12 -0.80 -21.14
C TYR A 151 9.59 -0.69 -19.67
N LEU A 152 10.55 0.18 -19.36
CA LEU A 152 11.08 0.37 -18.00
C LEU A 152 9.99 0.83 -17.02
N GLY A 153 9.22 1.86 -17.41
CA GLY A 153 8.11 2.35 -16.58
C GLY A 153 7.05 1.26 -16.32
N SER A 154 6.77 0.45 -17.34
CA SER A 154 5.83 -0.68 -17.21
C SER A 154 6.35 -1.75 -16.25
N TRP A 155 7.65 -2.05 -16.31
CA TRP A 155 8.29 -3.05 -15.45
C TRP A 155 8.41 -2.59 -14.00
N VAL A 156 8.72 -1.32 -13.78
CA VAL A 156 8.68 -0.69 -12.44
C VAL A 156 7.26 -0.78 -11.86
N SER A 157 6.24 -0.44 -12.65
CA SER A 157 4.84 -0.55 -12.21
C SER A 157 4.44 -1.98 -11.84
N ILE A 158 4.94 -2.99 -12.55
CA ILE A 158 4.73 -4.41 -12.20
C ILE A 158 5.39 -4.72 -10.84
N ILE A 159 6.62 -4.27 -10.61
CA ILE A 159 7.32 -4.50 -9.35
C ILE A 159 6.60 -3.81 -8.19
N ASP A 160 6.22 -2.54 -8.36
CA ASP A 160 5.54 -1.76 -7.33
C ASP A 160 4.20 -2.38 -6.97
N ASP A 161 3.45 -2.88 -7.94
CA ASP A 161 2.23 -3.63 -7.70
C ASP A 161 2.45 -4.88 -6.83
N TYR A 162 3.51 -5.64 -7.08
CA TYR A 162 3.83 -6.82 -6.27
C TYR A 162 4.23 -6.42 -4.85
N LYS A 163 5.00 -5.34 -4.68
CA LYS A 163 5.34 -4.79 -3.36
C LYS A 163 4.11 -4.30 -2.60
N THR A 164 3.24 -3.51 -3.22
CA THR A 164 2.00 -3.01 -2.58
C THR A 164 1.13 -4.16 -2.08
N ARG A 165 1.08 -5.28 -2.81
CA ARG A 165 0.33 -6.48 -2.39
C ARG A 165 0.96 -7.21 -1.21
N LEU A 166 2.29 -7.17 -1.09
CA LEU A 166 3.04 -7.79 0.01
C LEU A 166 2.92 -6.94 1.30
N ILE A 167 3.07 -5.63 1.19
CA ILE A 167 3.08 -4.67 2.32
C ILE A 167 1.77 -4.70 3.13
N ASN A 168 0.63 -4.96 2.48
CA ASN A 168 -0.71 -4.86 3.08
C ASN A 168 -1.44 -6.21 3.19
N TYR A 169 -0.75 -7.34 2.95
CA TYR A 169 -1.40 -8.63 2.69
C TYR A 169 -2.30 -9.10 3.84
N GLU A 170 -1.86 -9.03 5.10
CA GLU A 170 -2.65 -9.53 6.24
C GLU A 170 -3.97 -8.77 6.43
N GLY A 171 -3.96 -7.45 6.20
CA GLY A 171 -5.15 -6.61 6.33
C GLY A 171 -6.16 -6.81 5.19
N ILE A 172 -5.66 -7.14 3.99
CA ILE A 172 -6.43 -7.30 2.75
C ILE A 172 -6.94 -8.74 2.56
N LYS A 173 -6.21 -9.74 3.09
CA LYS A 173 -6.42 -11.18 2.85
C LYS A 173 -7.87 -11.63 3.08
N THR A 174 -8.46 -11.29 4.23
CA THR A 174 -9.83 -11.72 4.55
C THR A 174 -10.86 -11.23 3.51
N LYS A 175 -10.75 -9.97 3.07
CA LYS A 175 -11.65 -9.41 2.06
C LYS A 175 -11.41 -10.05 0.69
N LEU A 176 -10.16 -10.32 0.31
CA LEU A 176 -9.85 -11.02 -0.94
C LEU A 176 -10.37 -12.46 -0.94
N GLU A 177 -10.30 -13.16 0.19
CA GLU A 177 -10.85 -14.51 0.35
C GLU A 177 -12.38 -14.50 0.20
N GLU A 178 -13.07 -13.53 0.81
CA GLU A 178 -14.52 -13.32 0.62
C GLU A 178 -14.86 -13.08 -0.87
N ILE A 179 -14.16 -12.15 -1.52
CA ILE A 179 -14.36 -11.80 -2.93
C ILE A 179 -14.15 -13.03 -3.82
N THR A 180 -13.06 -13.78 -3.59
CA THR A 180 -12.71 -14.97 -4.37
C THR A 180 -13.75 -16.07 -4.19
N THR A 181 -14.21 -16.28 -2.95
CA THR A 181 -15.26 -17.27 -2.63
C THR A 181 -16.57 -16.94 -3.33
N VAL A 182 -17.00 -15.67 -3.28
CA VAL A 182 -18.22 -15.22 -3.96
C VAL A 182 -18.07 -15.34 -5.48
N HIS A 183 -16.94 -14.89 -6.05
CA HIS A 183 -16.69 -15.01 -7.49
C HIS A 183 -16.79 -16.47 -7.97
N ALA A 184 -16.12 -17.39 -7.28
CA ALA A 184 -16.13 -18.81 -7.62
C ALA A 184 -17.53 -19.44 -7.54
N ALA A 185 -18.34 -19.03 -6.57
CA ALA A 185 -19.72 -19.48 -6.44
C ALA A 185 -20.62 -18.95 -7.57
N MET A 186 -20.55 -17.64 -7.84
CA MET A 186 -21.45 -16.98 -8.80
C MET A 186 -21.11 -17.31 -10.26
N LYS A 187 -19.85 -17.62 -10.56
CA LYS A 187 -19.39 -18.09 -11.88
C LYS A 187 -20.05 -19.41 -12.29
N LYS A 188 -20.41 -20.27 -11.33
CA LYS A 188 -21.02 -21.60 -11.61
C LYS A 188 -22.52 -21.53 -11.89
N LEU A 189 -23.16 -20.39 -11.62
CA LEU A 189 -24.61 -20.24 -11.77
C LEU A 189 -25.03 -20.08 -13.23
N SER A 190 -26.06 -20.83 -13.62
CA SER A 190 -26.75 -20.62 -14.89
C SER A 190 -27.60 -19.35 -14.83
N ASN A 191 -27.41 -18.40 -15.74
CA ASN A 191 -28.18 -17.15 -15.69
C ASN A 191 -29.53 -17.28 -16.42
N ARG A 192 -30.61 -17.44 -15.65
CA ARG A 192 -31.98 -17.50 -16.17
C ARG A 192 -32.58 -16.14 -16.53
N ALA A 193 -31.89 -15.04 -16.22
CA ALA A 193 -32.37 -13.68 -16.51
C ALA A 193 -32.04 -13.19 -17.92
N VAL A 194 -31.15 -13.88 -18.65
CA VAL A 194 -30.71 -13.44 -19.99
C VAL A 194 -31.90 -13.39 -20.95
N GLY A 195 -32.08 -12.24 -21.61
CA GLY A 195 -33.13 -12.04 -22.61
C GLY A 195 -34.52 -11.76 -22.03
N LEU A 196 -34.67 -11.68 -20.70
CA LEU A 196 -35.92 -11.26 -20.07
C LEU A 196 -36.01 -9.73 -19.99
N ASP A 197 -37.23 -9.21 -20.04
CA ASP A 197 -37.54 -7.81 -19.72
C ASP A 197 -38.36 -7.77 -18.43
N LYS A 198 -37.85 -7.00 -17.45
CA LYS A 198 -38.49 -6.81 -16.15
C LYS A 198 -38.16 -5.43 -15.60
N SER A 199 -39.13 -4.78 -14.96
CA SER A 199 -38.95 -3.45 -14.35
C SER A 199 -37.85 -3.42 -13.28
N GLU A 200 -37.64 -4.53 -12.55
CA GLU A 200 -36.58 -4.66 -11.54
C GLU A 200 -35.17 -4.47 -12.11
N PHE A 201 -34.94 -4.80 -13.38
CA PHE A 201 -33.62 -4.65 -13.99
C PHE A 201 -33.19 -3.19 -14.09
N LYS A 202 -34.13 -2.28 -14.37
CA LYS A 202 -33.84 -0.84 -14.39
C LYS A 202 -33.30 -0.37 -13.02
N GLU A 203 -33.94 -0.81 -11.95
CA GLU A 203 -33.57 -0.43 -10.58
C GLU A 203 -32.19 -1.00 -10.21
N ILE A 204 -31.92 -2.26 -10.56
CA ILE A 204 -30.62 -2.90 -10.36
C ILE A 204 -29.53 -2.22 -11.21
N HIS A 205 -29.80 -1.88 -12.46
CA HIS A 205 -28.86 -1.16 -13.32
C HIS A 205 -28.49 0.20 -12.72
N MET A 206 -29.46 0.98 -12.24
CA MET A 206 -29.17 2.25 -11.58
C MET A 206 -28.26 2.10 -10.36
N PHE A 207 -28.52 1.10 -9.51
CA PHE A 207 -27.64 0.78 -8.38
C PHE A 207 -26.21 0.42 -8.84
N LEU A 208 -26.10 -0.46 -9.85
CA LEU A 208 -24.82 -0.90 -10.39
C LEU A 208 -24.04 0.23 -11.06
N ASP A 209 -24.73 1.15 -11.75
CA ASP A 209 -24.11 2.31 -12.37
C ASP A 209 -23.48 3.24 -11.31
N TYR A 210 -24.21 3.53 -10.23
CA TYR A 210 -23.65 4.29 -9.11
C TYR A 210 -22.46 3.58 -8.48
N TYR A 211 -22.61 2.33 -8.09
CA TYR A 211 -21.55 1.62 -7.37
C TYR A 211 -20.29 1.43 -8.21
N ASN A 212 -20.43 1.00 -9.48
CA ASN A 212 -19.28 0.86 -10.36
C ASN A 212 -18.64 2.22 -10.70
N ARG A 213 -19.42 3.30 -10.85
CA ARG A 213 -18.85 4.64 -11.03
C ARG A 213 -18.01 5.06 -9.83
N PHE A 214 -18.47 4.82 -8.61
CA PHE A 214 -17.70 5.13 -7.41
C PHE A 214 -16.39 4.34 -7.38
N LEU A 215 -16.42 3.05 -7.71
CA LEU A 215 -15.21 2.22 -7.77
C LEU A 215 -14.26 2.55 -8.92
N ASP A 216 -14.76 3.10 -10.03
CA ASP A 216 -13.94 3.42 -11.20
C ASP A 216 -13.40 4.86 -11.19
N HIS A 217 -13.98 5.73 -10.35
CA HIS A 217 -13.71 7.16 -10.38
C HIS A 217 -13.46 7.70 -8.97
N ASP A 218 -14.53 8.05 -8.23
CA ASP A 218 -14.43 8.81 -6.97
C ASP A 218 -13.60 8.10 -5.89
N PHE A 219 -13.64 6.76 -5.87
CA PHE A 219 -12.96 5.90 -4.91
C PHE A 219 -12.21 4.76 -5.61
N SER A 220 -11.46 5.08 -6.67
CA SER A 220 -10.67 4.11 -7.44
C SER A 220 -9.74 3.27 -6.58
N ILE A 221 -9.24 3.84 -5.48
CA ILE A 221 -8.39 3.16 -4.51
C ILE A 221 -9.02 1.87 -3.94
N ILE A 222 -10.34 1.84 -3.76
CA ILE A 222 -11.05 0.62 -3.31
C ILE A 222 -10.90 -0.49 -4.36
N LYS A 223 -11.01 -0.12 -5.64
CA LYS A 223 -10.89 -1.05 -6.75
C LYS A 223 -9.45 -1.52 -6.92
N GLU A 224 -8.49 -0.62 -6.78
CA GLU A 224 -7.06 -0.92 -6.85
C GLU A 224 -6.61 -1.89 -5.76
N ILE A 225 -7.14 -1.74 -4.53
CA ILE A 225 -6.80 -2.59 -3.38
C ILE A 225 -7.55 -3.94 -3.42
N PHE A 226 -8.89 -3.91 -3.57
CA PHE A 226 -9.72 -5.12 -3.38
C PHE A 226 -10.17 -5.78 -4.68
N TYR A 227 -10.26 -5.04 -5.78
CA TYR A 227 -10.93 -5.50 -7.01
C TYR A 227 -10.06 -5.40 -8.27
N LYS A 228 -8.73 -5.38 -8.12
CA LYS A 228 -7.79 -5.11 -9.21
C LYS A 228 -7.98 -5.98 -10.46
N ASP A 229 -8.22 -7.27 -10.25
CA ASP A 229 -8.38 -8.25 -11.33
C ASP A 229 -9.80 -8.27 -11.94
N TYR A 230 -10.68 -7.40 -11.49
CA TYR A 230 -12.09 -7.40 -11.86
C TYR A 230 -12.50 -6.13 -12.62
N TRP A 231 -13.31 -6.33 -13.65
CA TRP A 231 -13.83 -5.27 -14.51
C TRP A 231 -14.95 -4.48 -13.82
N LYS A 232 -16.00 -5.18 -13.39
CA LYS A 232 -17.21 -4.58 -12.82
C LYS A 232 -17.76 -5.47 -11.71
N ILE A 233 -18.61 -4.89 -10.88
CA ILE A 233 -19.44 -5.60 -9.91
C ILE A 233 -20.82 -5.80 -10.51
N GLY A 234 -21.35 -7.02 -10.36
CA GLY A 234 -22.72 -7.40 -10.69
C GLY A 234 -23.57 -7.74 -9.46
N VAL A 235 -24.88 -7.90 -9.67
CA VAL A 235 -25.86 -8.35 -8.67
C VAL A 235 -26.38 -9.73 -9.02
N ALA A 236 -26.26 -10.67 -8.08
CA ALA A 236 -26.91 -11.97 -8.15
C ALA A 236 -28.05 -11.99 -7.12
N TYR A 237 -29.29 -12.13 -7.54
CA TYR A 237 -30.46 -12.05 -6.64
C TYR A 237 -31.33 -13.30 -6.73
N SER A 238 -31.88 -13.72 -5.59
CA SER A 238 -32.85 -14.83 -5.50
C SER A 238 -34.26 -14.35 -5.18
N ARG A 239 -34.40 -13.14 -4.65
CA ARG A 239 -35.70 -12.53 -4.33
C ARG A 239 -35.61 -11.02 -4.48
N TYR A 240 -36.60 -10.44 -5.15
CA TYR A 240 -36.70 -9.00 -5.41
C TYR A 240 -38.16 -8.56 -5.29
N GLU A 241 -38.53 -8.05 -4.12
CA GLU A 241 -39.87 -7.57 -3.77
C GLU A 241 -39.76 -6.19 -3.10
N GLU A 242 -40.88 -5.52 -2.84
CA GLU A 242 -40.86 -4.16 -2.26
C GLU A 242 -40.28 -4.11 -0.84
N LYS A 243 -40.53 -5.16 -0.06
CA LYS A 243 -40.09 -5.28 1.35
C LYS A 243 -39.17 -6.46 1.57
N CYS A 244 -38.76 -7.17 0.52
CA CYS A 244 -37.90 -8.33 0.65
C CYS A 244 -36.87 -8.36 -0.47
N LEU A 245 -35.59 -8.41 -0.12
CA LEU A 245 -34.49 -8.50 -1.06
C LEU A 245 -33.52 -9.57 -0.57
N ALA A 246 -33.14 -10.50 -1.45
CA ALA A 246 -32.08 -11.46 -1.20
C ALA A 246 -31.11 -11.43 -2.38
N TYR A 247 -29.88 -10.98 -2.13
CA TYR A 247 -28.90 -10.74 -3.18
C TYR A 247 -27.45 -10.86 -2.69
N SER A 248 -26.52 -10.97 -3.64
CA SER A 248 -25.09 -10.88 -3.42
C SER A 248 -24.48 -9.99 -4.50
N LEU A 249 -23.45 -9.23 -4.13
CA LEU A 249 -22.60 -8.55 -5.09
C LEU A 249 -21.48 -9.49 -5.49
N TYR A 250 -21.19 -9.59 -6.78
CA TYR A 250 -20.11 -10.44 -7.26
C TYR A 250 -19.25 -9.72 -8.28
N PRO A 251 -17.93 -9.93 -8.22
CA PRO A 251 -17.03 -9.30 -9.15
C PRO A 251 -16.98 -10.09 -10.47
N ILE A 252 -16.86 -9.37 -11.58
CA ILE A 252 -16.76 -9.92 -12.93
C ILE A 252 -15.33 -9.71 -13.40
N SER A 253 -14.60 -10.79 -13.69
CA SER A 253 -13.22 -10.72 -14.18
C SER A 253 -13.14 -10.01 -15.53
N TYR A 254 -12.08 -9.25 -15.76
CA TYR A 254 -11.79 -8.65 -17.07
C TYR A 254 -11.76 -9.65 -18.23
N SER A 255 -11.45 -10.91 -17.94
CA SER A 255 -11.34 -11.93 -18.98
C SER A 255 -12.57 -12.82 -19.13
N THR A 256 -13.59 -12.59 -18.31
CA THR A 256 -14.84 -13.34 -18.36
C THR A 256 -15.95 -12.45 -18.92
N ASN A 257 -16.55 -12.85 -20.03
CA ASN A 257 -17.78 -12.24 -20.52
C ASN A 257 -18.97 -12.77 -19.71
N ASP A 258 -19.12 -12.28 -18.49
CA ASP A 258 -20.27 -12.58 -17.63
C ASP A 258 -21.28 -11.41 -17.66
N VAL A 259 -22.51 -11.72 -17.30
CA VAL A 259 -23.59 -10.74 -17.14
C VAL A 259 -23.40 -9.90 -15.88
N GLN A 260 -24.07 -8.74 -15.81
CA GLN A 260 -24.11 -7.93 -14.59
C GLN A 260 -25.27 -8.31 -13.65
N ILE A 261 -26.34 -8.92 -14.17
CA ILE A 261 -27.52 -9.31 -13.39
C ILE A 261 -27.73 -10.81 -13.53
N LYS A 262 -27.66 -11.54 -12.41
CA LYS A 262 -27.96 -12.97 -12.32
C LYS A 262 -29.19 -13.21 -11.46
N HIS A 263 -30.12 -14.03 -11.96
CA HIS A 263 -31.21 -14.55 -11.15
C HIS A 263 -30.85 -15.96 -10.62
N ILE A 264 -30.85 -16.13 -9.31
CA ILE A 264 -30.51 -17.36 -8.60
C ILE A 264 -31.79 -18.16 -8.35
N ALA A 265 -31.81 -19.43 -8.73
CA ALA A 265 -32.97 -20.29 -8.46
C ALA A 265 -33.14 -20.56 -6.95
N ASN A 266 -34.36 -20.89 -6.51
CA ASN A 266 -34.66 -21.06 -5.08
C ASN A 266 -33.84 -22.19 -4.40
N ASP A 267 -33.58 -23.27 -5.12
CA ASP A 267 -32.74 -24.38 -4.70
C ASP A 267 -31.27 -23.98 -4.58
N GLU A 268 -30.72 -23.28 -5.58
CA GLU A 268 -29.37 -22.70 -5.55
C GLU A 268 -29.22 -21.68 -4.42
N ALA A 269 -30.25 -20.85 -4.18
CA ALA A 269 -30.26 -19.84 -3.14
C ALA A 269 -30.24 -20.42 -1.72
N ARG A 270 -30.74 -21.66 -1.52
CA ARG A 270 -30.62 -22.38 -0.24
C ARG A 270 -29.17 -22.80 0.01
N LEU A 271 -28.48 -23.27 -1.03
CA LEU A 271 -27.06 -23.66 -0.94
C LEU A 271 -26.15 -22.44 -0.71
N LEU A 272 -26.50 -21.30 -1.30
CA LEU A 272 -25.74 -20.05 -1.23
C LEU A 272 -26.19 -19.13 -0.08
N LYS A 273 -26.97 -19.62 0.89
CA LYS A 273 -27.58 -18.79 1.94
C LYS A 273 -26.59 -17.88 2.67
N ASN A 274 -25.37 -18.36 2.92
CA ASN A 274 -24.34 -17.61 3.65
C ASN A 274 -23.68 -16.50 2.80
N LEU A 275 -23.83 -16.55 1.47
CA LEU A 275 -23.30 -15.54 0.54
C LEU A 275 -24.35 -14.50 0.14
N LEU A 276 -25.62 -14.72 0.51
CA LEU A 276 -26.72 -13.81 0.21
C LEU A 276 -26.98 -12.88 1.38
N LYS A 277 -26.86 -11.57 1.12
CA LYS A 277 -27.41 -10.53 1.98
C LYS A 277 -28.93 -10.54 1.90
N ARG A 278 -29.59 -10.42 3.05
CA ARG A 278 -31.05 -10.44 3.16
C ARG A 278 -31.56 -9.17 3.83
N VAL A 279 -32.48 -8.51 3.16
CA VAL A 279 -33.29 -7.41 3.71
C VAL A 279 -34.68 -8.00 3.95
N SER A 280 -35.12 -8.01 5.21
CA SER A 280 -36.36 -8.64 5.64
C SER A 280 -37.57 -7.71 5.52
N ASN A 281 -38.76 -8.28 5.66
CA ASN A 281 -40.09 -7.67 5.47
C ASN A 281 -40.36 -6.37 6.25
N HIS A 282 -39.52 -6.01 7.22
CA HIS A 282 -39.65 -4.81 8.05
C HIS A 282 -38.92 -3.58 7.48
N THR A 283 -38.21 -3.75 6.36
CA THR A 283 -37.39 -2.71 5.71
C THR A 283 -37.63 -2.73 4.20
N THR A 284 -37.73 -1.56 3.59
CA THR A 284 -37.96 -1.42 2.14
C THR A 284 -36.73 -1.87 1.34
N ASN A 285 -36.93 -2.40 0.15
CA ASN A 285 -35.86 -2.81 -0.75
C ASN A 285 -34.96 -1.61 -1.14
N PRO A 286 -33.70 -1.57 -0.67
CA PRO A 286 -32.85 -0.41 -0.86
C PRO A 286 -32.37 -0.25 -2.31
N ILE A 287 -32.29 -1.33 -3.10
CA ILE A 287 -31.96 -1.24 -4.53
C ILE A 287 -33.09 -0.51 -5.27
N LYS A 288 -34.35 -0.80 -4.91
CA LYS A 288 -35.53 -0.19 -5.52
C LYS A 288 -35.67 1.30 -5.17
N TYR A 289 -35.59 1.64 -3.88
CA TYR A 289 -35.97 2.97 -3.41
C TYR A 289 -34.80 3.91 -3.13
N GLN A 290 -33.59 3.39 -2.85
CA GLN A 290 -32.43 4.18 -2.44
C GLN A 290 -31.12 3.67 -3.07
N PRO A 291 -31.05 3.44 -4.40
CA PRO A 291 -29.91 2.79 -5.04
C PRO A 291 -28.59 3.54 -4.82
N LYS A 292 -28.59 4.88 -4.89
CA LYS A 292 -27.39 5.69 -4.66
C LYS A 292 -26.87 5.59 -3.22
N MET A 293 -27.78 5.65 -2.23
CA MET A 293 -27.42 5.53 -0.81
C MET A 293 -26.83 4.15 -0.51
N LEU A 294 -27.45 3.09 -1.05
CA LEU A 294 -26.94 1.74 -0.91
C LEU A 294 -25.54 1.60 -1.51
N ALA A 295 -25.29 2.19 -2.69
CA ALA A 295 -23.97 2.18 -3.31
C ALA A 295 -22.90 2.87 -2.43
N TYR A 296 -23.21 4.02 -1.83
CA TYR A 296 -22.32 4.67 -0.86
C TYR A 296 -22.09 3.82 0.40
N GLN A 297 -23.11 3.11 0.89
CA GLN A 297 -22.93 2.24 2.06
C GLN A 297 -21.87 1.16 1.80
N TYR A 298 -21.84 0.58 0.60
CA TYR A 298 -20.78 -0.36 0.20
C TYR A 298 -19.41 0.29 0.11
N VAL A 299 -19.32 1.50 -0.45
CA VAL A 299 -18.09 2.28 -0.50
C VAL A 299 -17.58 2.57 0.92
N ILE A 300 -18.45 3.02 1.81
CA ILE A 300 -18.15 3.31 3.21
C ILE A 300 -17.60 2.07 3.92
N ASP A 301 -18.25 0.92 3.75
CA ASP A 301 -17.82 -0.34 4.39
C ASP A 301 -16.42 -0.77 3.95
N ASP A 302 -16.06 -0.53 2.69
CA ASP A 302 -14.73 -0.85 2.19
C ASP A 302 -13.69 0.24 2.53
N LEU A 303 -14.07 1.53 2.53
CA LEU A 303 -13.21 2.61 3.02
C LEU A 303 -12.87 2.44 4.49
N LYS A 304 -13.80 2.02 5.35
CA LYS A 304 -13.51 1.72 6.77
C LYS A 304 -12.38 0.71 6.90
N LYS A 305 -12.36 -0.33 6.06
CA LYS A 305 -11.30 -1.35 6.09
C LYS A 305 -9.94 -0.80 5.67
N ILE A 306 -9.92 0.17 4.75
CA ILE A 306 -8.70 0.82 4.26
C ILE A 306 -8.20 1.85 5.27
N VAL A 307 -9.07 2.75 5.71
CA VAL A 307 -8.73 3.93 6.52
C VAL A 307 -8.59 3.59 8.00
N ASP A 308 -9.46 2.76 8.59
CA ASP A 308 -9.35 2.39 10.02
C ASP A 308 -8.19 1.43 10.29
N LYS A 309 -7.69 0.74 9.26
CA LYS A 309 -6.52 -0.15 9.35
C LYS A 309 -5.26 0.48 8.75
N GLU A 310 -5.30 1.78 8.43
CA GLU A 310 -4.16 2.55 7.97
C GLU A 310 -3.39 1.90 6.79
N MET A 311 -4.13 1.35 5.82
CA MET A 311 -3.55 0.66 4.67
C MET A 311 -2.88 1.57 3.63
N LEU A 312 -3.10 2.89 3.73
CA LEU A 312 -2.61 3.89 2.77
C LEU A 312 -1.35 4.55 3.31
N LEU A 313 -0.19 4.03 2.93
CA LEU A 313 1.08 4.46 3.52
C LEU A 313 1.67 5.63 2.72
N PRO A 314 1.72 6.87 3.26
CA PRO A 314 2.19 8.03 2.51
C PRO A 314 3.71 8.03 2.31
N ILE A 315 4.16 8.08 1.06
CA ILE A 315 5.59 8.22 0.75
C ILE A 315 5.95 9.71 0.66
N ASN A 316 6.44 10.25 1.78
CA ASN A 316 6.87 11.64 1.90
C ASN A 316 8.10 11.75 2.81
N GLU A 317 9.01 12.67 2.51
CA GLU A 317 10.25 12.89 3.29
C GLU A 317 9.98 13.10 4.79
N PHE A 318 9.01 13.94 5.15
CA PHE A 318 8.71 14.25 6.55
C PHE A 318 8.20 13.01 7.30
N VAL A 319 7.25 12.30 6.70
CA VAL A 319 6.71 11.06 7.29
C VAL A 319 7.78 9.97 7.33
N ALA A 320 8.65 9.88 6.33
CA ALA A 320 9.76 8.94 6.31
C ALA A 320 10.71 9.16 7.50
N ILE A 321 11.10 10.41 7.73
CA ILE A 321 11.97 10.78 8.85
C ILE A 321 11.27 10.52 10.19
N GLU A 322 10.00 10.93 10.34
CA GLU A 322 9.21 10.65 11.54
C GLU A 322 9.15 9.15 11.84
N TYR A 323 8.80 8.34 10.83
CA TYR A 323 8.64 6.89 10.97
C TYR A 323 9.94 6.18 11.34
N ILE A 324 11.04 6.53 10.68
CA ILE A 324 12.36 5.97 10.95
C ILE A 324 12.82 6.35 12.36
N ILE A 325 12.71 7.62 12.74
CA ILE A 325 13.14 8.06 14.08
C ILE A 325 12.28 7.43 15.16
N SER A 326 10.98 7.29 14.93
CA SER A 326 10.06 6.60 15.83
C SER A 326 10.45 5.13 16.05
N PHE A 327 10.86 4.44 14.98
CA PHE A 327 11.41 3.08 15.06
C PHE A 327 12.70 3.05 15.90
N LEU A 328 13.62 3.99 15.66
CA LEU A 328 14.87 4.08 16.43
C LEU A 328 14.61 4.36 17.92
N ASP A 329 13.69 5.26 18.23
CA ASP A 329 13.33 5.61 19.62
C ASP A 329 12.68 4.43 20.35
N ARG A 330 11.83 3.65 19.66
CA ARG A 330 11.15 2.51 20.28
C ARG A 330 12.09 1.35 20.58
N PHE A 331 13.11 1.17 19.76
CA PHE A 331 14.07 0.06 19.84
C PHE A 331 15.49 0.54 20.14
N ASP A 332 15.65 1.67 20.81
CA ASP A 332 16.95 2.31 21.13
C ASP A 332 17.92 1.33 21.81
N GLU A 333 17.42 0.58 22.78
CA GLU A 333 18.12 -0.50 23.48
C GLU A 333 18.71 -1.56 22.54
N ILE A 334 18.08 -1.82 21.39
CA ILE A 334 18.51 -2.83 20.39
C ILE A 334 19.40 -2.20 19.32
N THR A 335 19.05 -1.00 18.88
CA THR A 335 19.70 -0.36 17.74
C THR A 335 21.09 0.18 18.05
N GLY A 336 21.38 0.45 19.32
CA GLY A 336 22.66 1.01 19.75
C GLY A 336 22.85 2.49 19.41
N PHE A 337 21.82 3.17 18.90
CA PHE A 337 21.82 4.61 18.71
C PHE A 337 21.59 5.34 20.04
N ASP A 338 22.18 6.53 20.17
CA ASP A 338 21.91 7.40 21.30
C ASP A 338 20.50 8.01 21.16
N LYS A 339 19.66 7.82 22.19
CA LYS A 339 18.30 8.38 22.28
C LYS A 339 18.27 9.90 22.23
N ASP A 340 19.36 10.57 22.63
CA ASP A 340 19.47 12.03 22.62
C ASP A 340 20.04 12.58 21.30
N GLN A 341 20.29 11.71 20.31
CA GLN A 341 20.82 12.09 19.01
C GLN A 341 19.79 12.87 18.18
N LYS A 342 20.26 13.95 17.53
CA LYS A 342 19.42 14.83 16.69
C LYS A 342 19.59 14.62 15.20
N LEU A 343 20.74 14.06 14.80
CA LEU A 343 21.16 13.89 13.41
C LEU A 343 21.61 12.45 13.21
N TYR A 344 20.99 11.74 12.26
CA TYR A 344 21.29 10.34 11.98
C TYR A 344 21.78 10.18 10.54
N PRO A 345 22.96 9.59 10.30
CA PRO A 345 23.39 9.26 8.95
C PRO A 345 22.49 8.17 8.35
N LEU A 346 21.91 8.42 7.16
CA LEU A 346 21.01 7.47 6.51
C LEU A 346 21.70 6.13 6.22
N GLN A 347 23.00 6.17 5.89
CA GLN A 347 23.78 4.97 5.64
C GLN A 347 23.94 4.09 6.90
N GLU A 348 24.05 4.71 8.09
CA GLU A 348 24.13 3.96 9.34
C GLU A 348 22.79 3.31 9.68
N ILE A 349 21.66 4.00 9.40
CA ILE A 349 20.32 3.43 9.57
C ILE A 349 20.10 2.25 8.60
N ARG A 350 20.55 2.36 7.36
CA ARG A 350 20.52 1.23 6.42
C ARG A 350 21.34 0.06 6.96
N ASN A 351 22.57 0.32 7.37
CA ASN A 351 23.45 -0.71 7.92
C ASN A 351 22.88 -1.34 9.21
N LEU A 352 22.15 -0.56 10.01
CA LEU A 352 21.43 -1.06 11.17
C LEU A 352 20.44 -2.17 10.77
N LEU A 353 19.56 -1.90 9.80
CA LEU A 353 18.53 -2.85 9.39
C LEU A 353 19.09 -4.04 8.63
N ASP A 354 20.03 -3.79 7.70
CA ASP A 354 20.53 -4.81 6.79
C ASP A 354 21.56 -5.73 7.46
N ASN A 355 22.28 -5.25 8.49
CA ASN A 355 23.40 -5.98 9.09
C ASN A 355 23.34 -6.07 10.62
N HIS A 356 23.29 -4.94 11.33
CA HIS A 356 23.41 -4.93 12.79
C HIS A 356 22.26 -5.68 13.47
N LEU A 357 21.01 -5.41 13.08
CA LEU A 357 19.82 -5.99 13.70
C LEU A 357 19.76 -7.52 13.50
N PRO A 358 19.98 -8.07 12.28
CA PRO A 358 20.12 -9.52 12.09
C PRO A 358 21.22 -10.15 12.96
N LEU A 359 22.40 -9.54 13.02
CA LEU A 359 23.52 -10.04 13.82
C LEU A 359 23.21 -10.00 15.32
N PHE A 360 22.55 -8.95 15.79
CA PHE A 360 22.08 -8.84 17.18
C PHE A 360 21.14 -10.00 17.52
N ILE A 361 20.15 -10.26 16.65
CA ILE A 361 19.17 -11.33 16.84
C ILE A 361 19.86 -12.70 16.85
N GLU A 362 20.81 -12.93 15.95
CA GLU A 362 21.61 -14.16 15.93
C GLU A 362 22.43 -14.34 17.22
N GLN A 363 22.94 -13.26 17.82
CA GLN A 363 23.61 -13.30 19.13
C GLN A 363 22.68 -13.49 20.33
N TYR A 364 21.38 -13.28 20.14
CA TYR A 364 20.38 -13.60 21.13
C TYR A 364 19.95 -15.07 21.02
N LEU A 365 19.74 -15.56 19.79
CA LEU A 365 19.22 -16.91 19.49
C LEU A 365 20.28 -18.03 19.50
N GLN A 366 21.41 -17.89 20.19
CA GLN A 366 22.66 -18.69 20.05
C GLN A 366 22.55 -20.25 20.03
N ASN A 367 21.37 -20.84 20.22
CA ASN A 367 21.12 -22.28 20.26
C ASN A 367 20.07 -22.77 19.24
N GLU A 368 19.54 -21.91 18.37
CA GLU A 368 18.56 -22.30 17.34
C GLU A 368 19.25 -22.92 16.11
N ASP A 369 18.60 -23.91 15.49
CA ASP A 369 19.12 -24.59 14.30
C ASP A 369 19.06 -23.63 13.09
N PRO A 370 20.19 -23.35 12.40
CA PRO A 370 20.22 -22.45 11.25
C PRO A 370 19.36 -22.91 10.05
N GLU A 371 18.87 -24.15 10.03
CA GLU A 371 17.98 -24.65 8.97
C GLU A 371 16.48 -24.35 9.19
N GLU A 372 16.04 -23.89 10.38
CA GLU A 372 14.63 -23.58 10.63
C GLU A 372 14.23 -22.15 10.18
N ASP A 373 12.97 -21.99 9.74
CA ASP A 373 12.38 -20.69 9.45
C ASP A 373 12.10 -19.93 10.75
N ILE A 374 12.97 -18.99 11.10
CA ILE A 374 12.86 -18.22 12.35
C ILE A 374 12.12 -16.92 12.09
N THR A 375 11.01 -16.69 12.80
CA THR A 375 10.35 -15.39 12.85
C THR A 375 10.62 -14.71 14.19
N PHE A 376 11.26 -13.55 14.17
CA PHE A 376 11.60 -12.76 15.34
C PHE A 376 10.74 -11.50 15.42
N GLU A 377 9.93 -11.37 16.47
CA GLU A 377 9.03 -10.23 16.67
C GLU A 377 9.62 -9.24 17.68
N LEU A 378 9.96 -8.03 17.21
CA LEU A 378 10.71 -7.02 17.97
C LEU A 378 9.95 -6.50 19.19
N ASP A 379 8.63 -6.29 19.08
CA ASP A 379 7.83 -5.76 20.19
C ASP A 379 7.73 -6.77 21.33
N HIS A 380 7.54 -8.05 21.00
CA HIS A 380 7.54 -9.16 21.95
C HIS A 380 8.90 -9.28 22.62
N PHE A 381 10.00 -9.28 21.86
CA PHE A 381 11.34 -9.31 22.45
C PHE A 381 11.52 -8.21 23.50
N ARG A 382 11.16 -6.97 23.16
CA ARG A 382 11.29 -5.82 24.07
C ARG A 382 10.45 -5.96 25.34
N TRP A 383 9.30 -6.63 25.29
CA TRP A 383 8.46 -6.83 26.48
C TRP A 383 8.92 -7.93 27.42
N TYR A 384 9.65 -8.93 26.90
CA TYR A 384 9.97 -10.14 27.65
C TYR A 384 11.45 -10.28 28.01
N VAL A 385 12.32 -9.47 27.42
CA VAL A 385 13.77 -9.51 27.67
C VAL A 385 14.19 -8.38 28.59
N LEU A 386 15.01 -8.72 29.60
CA LEU A 386 15.51 -7.76 30.58
C LEU A 386 16.64 -6.90 29.98
N GLU A 387 16.74 -5.64 30.40
CA GLU A 387 17.79 -4.71 29.95
C GLU A 387 19.21 -5.29 30.12
N GLU A 388 19.46 -5.99 31.22
CA GLU A 388 20.74 -6.66 31.49
C GLU A 388 21.08 -7.73 30.43
N GLU A 389 20.07 -8.47 29.95
CA GLU A 389 20.25 -9.48 28.90
C GLU A 389 20.54 -8.81 27.55
N ILE A 390 19.87 -7.70 27.24
CA ILE A 390 20.12 -6.89 26.03
C ILE A 390 21.58 -6.38 26.03
N ILE A 391 22.06 -5.86 27.17
CA ILE A 391 23.46 -5.43 27.33
C ILE A 391 24.43 -6.59 27.06
N GLN A 392 24.13 -7.79 27.58
CA GLN A 392 24.97 -8.96 27.33
C GLN A 392 24.99 -9.36 25.85
N VAL A 393 23.85 -9.29 25.13
CA VAL A 393 23.80 -9.55 23.68
C VAL A 393 24.68 -8.55 22.93
N HIS A 394 24.61 -7.26 23.28
CA HIS A 394 25.48 -6.23 22.69
C HIS A 394 26.96 -6.50 22.92
N GLU A 395 27.36 -6.90 24.12
CA GLU A 395 28.76 -7.23 24.40
C GLU A 395 29.24 -8.44 23.60
N ARG A 396 28.39 -9.47 23.43
CA ARG A 396 28.70 -10.61 22.54
C ARG A 396 28.82 -10.18 21.09
N LEU A 397 27.93 -9.32 20.60
CA LEU A 397 28.01 -8.77 19.25
C LEU A 397 29.30 -7.97 19.02
N LYS A 398 29.69 -7.12 19.96
CA LYS A 398 30.97 -6.38 19.90
C LYS A 398 32.16 -7.33 19.83
N GLN A 399 32.18 -8.39 20.65
CA GLN A 399 33.25 -9.39 20.63
C GLN A 399 33.30 -10.12 19.28
N ARG A 400 32.15 -10.52 18.74
CA ARG A 400 32.05 -11.17 17.43
C ARG A 400 32.61 -10.28 16.30
N LEU A 401 32.21 -9.00 16.28
CA LEU A 401 32.69 -8.04 15.28
C LEU A 401 34.18 -7.74 15.43
N ALA A 402 34.70 -7.69 16.67
CA ALA A 402 36.13 -7.52 16.93
C ALA A 402 36.98 -8.70 16.41
N LEU A 403 36.41 -9.90 16.33
CA LEU A 403 37.03 -11.07 15.71
C LEU A 403 36.94 -11.08 14.18
N GLY A 404 36.35 -10.05 13.56
CA GLY A 404 36.17 -9.94 12.11
C GLY A 404 35.02 -10.79 11.56
N ASN A 405 34.17 -11.35 12.42
CA ASN A 405 33.05 -12.18 12.01
C ASN A 405 31.77 -11.35 11.83
N SER A 406 31.60 -10.75 10.65
CA SER A 406 30.41 -9.95 10.30
C SER A 406 29.41 -10.71 9.42
N GLU A 407 29.64 -11.98 9.13
CA GLU A 407 28.76 -12.77 8.27
C GLU A 407 27.51 -13.19 9.06
N ILE A 408 26.32 -13.04 8.47
CA ILE A 408 25.05 -13.50 9.05
C ILE A 408 24.91 -14.99 8.71
N THR A 409 24.74 -15.85 9.71
CA THR A 409 24.64 -17.30 9.50
C THR A 409 23.20 -17.79 9.45
N LEU A 410 22.25 -17.03 10.02
CA LEU A 410 20.82 -17.32 9.94
C LEU A 410 20.26 -16.85 8.58
N THR A 411 20.12 -17.79 7.64
CA THR A 411 19.67 -17.49 6.28
C THR A 411 18.15 -17.32 6.14
N ASN A 412 17.36 -17.87 7.07
CA ASN A 412 15.89 -17.84 7.06
C ASN A 412 15.28 -16.96 8.18
N LEU A 413 16.00 -15.92 8.61
CA LEU A 413 15.51 -15.01 9.64
C LEU A 413 14.51 -14.00 9.06
N LYS A 414 13.29 -14.01 9.57
CA LYS A 414 12.26 -12.99 9.31
C LYS A 414 12.07 -12.10 10.52
N ILE A 415 12.34 -10.80 10.37
CA ILE A 415 12.15 -9.81 11.43
C ILE A 415 10.79 -9.13 11.24
N THR A 416 9.98 -9.11 12.29
CA THR A 416 8.64 -8.49 12.27
C THR A 416 8.47 -7.55 13.46
N SER A 417 7.55 -6.59 13.32
CA SER A 417 7.11 -5.71 14.39
C SER A 417 5.59 -5.57 14.32
N THR A 418 4.92 -5.59 15.47
CA THR A 418 3.50 -5.26 15.58
C THR A 418 3.24 -3.76 15.51
N SER A 419 4.23 -2.95 15.85
CA SER A 419 4.14 -1.48 15.84
C SER A 419 4.61 -0.84 14.54
N PHE A 420 5.48 -1.53 13.80
CA PHE A 420 6.06 -1.03 12.57
C PHE A 420 5.96 -2.05 11.43
N ASN A 421 5.57 -1.55 10.25
CA ASN A 421 5.65 -2.30 9.02
C ASN A 421 7.11 -2.24 8.51
N MET A 422 7.84 -3.34 8.69
CA MET A 422 9.27 -3.42 8.33
C MET A 422 9.52 -3.21 6.84
N GLU A 423 8.61 -3.64 5.97
CA GLU A 423 8.74 -3.43 4.53
C GLU A 423 8.54 -1.95 4.16
N TYR A 424 7.56 -1.30 4.80
CA TYR A 424 7.37 0.14 4.66
C TYR A 424 8.59 0.92 5.15
N LEU A 425 9.18 0.54 6.29
CA LEU A 425 10.43 1.15 6.79
C LEU A 425 11.56 1.10 5.75
N HIS A 426 11.79 -0.06 5.12
CA HIS A 426 12.78 -0.19 4.05
C HIS A 426 12.43 0.67 2.82
N ASN A 427 11.15 0.77 2.46
CA ASN A 427 10.71 1.61 1.34
C ASN A 427 10.92 3.10 1.63
N LEU A 428 10.71 3.55 2.87
CA LEU A 428 10.97 4.92 3.29
C LEU A 428 12.46 5.25 3.23
N ILE A 429 13.33 4.35 3.68
CA ILE A 429 14.79 4.53 3.57
C ILE A 429 15.21 4.65 2.09
N ARG A 430 14.72 3.76 1.23
CA ARG A 430 14.98 3.83 -0.23
C ARG A 430 14.46 5.12 -0.84
N HIS A 431 13.28 5.59 -0.40
CA HIS A 431 12.74 6.87 -0.85
C HIS A 431 13.67 8.03 -0.50
N LEU A 432 14.15 8.08 0.75
CA LEU A 432 15.08 9.12 1.23
C LEU A 432 16.41 9.11 0.47
N GLU A 433 16.92 7.94 0.11
CA GLU A 433 18.12 7.83 -0.74
C GLU A 433 17.87 8.32 -2.16
N ASN A 434 16.72 7.98 -2.75
CA ASN A 434 16.38 8.39 -4.11
C ASN A 434 16.24 9.91 -4.24
N VAL A 435 15.79 10.59 -3.18
CA VAL A 435 15.77 12.06 -3.14
C VAL A 435 17.13 12.66 -2.76
N GLY A 436 18.14 11.83 -2.50
CA GLY A 436 19.52 12.25 -2.22
C GLY A 436 19.78 12.69 -0.78
N LEU A 437 18.89 12.35 0.16
CA LEU A 437 19.07 12.69 1.57
C LEU A 437 20.20 11.84 2.17
N LYS A 438 21.14 12.49 2.88
CA LYS A 438 22.27 11.81 3.54
C LYS A 438 22.15 11.76 5.06
N MET A 439 21.45 12.73 5.63
CA MET A 439 21.32 12.94 7.07
C MET A 439 19.85 13.17 7.42
N LEU A 440 19.35 12.47 8.43
CA LEU A 440 18.02 12.63 8.97
C LEU A 440 18.08 13.57 10.16
N THR A 441 17.24 14.60 10.15
CA THR A 441 17.12 15.56 11.25
C THR A 441 15.80 15.35 11.96
N ARG A 442 15.84 15.11 13.26
CA ARG A 442 14.63 14.96 14.08
C ARG A 442 13.71 16.18 13.97
N HIS A 443 12.44 15.95 13.64
CA HIS A 443 11.45 17.02 13.48
C HIS A 443 10.93 17.57 14.82
N TYR A 444 10.84 16.71 15.83
CA TYR A 444 10.27 17.04 17.14
C TYR A 444 11.35 17.16 18.22
N PRO A 445 11.08 17.86 19.34
CA PRO A 445 11.93 17.80 20.51
C PRO A 445 12.09 16.35 21.02
N ILE A 446 13.19 16.07 21.71
CA ILE A 446 13.43 14.76 22.32
C ILE A 446 12.53 14.64 23.55
N LYS A 447 11.79 13.53 23.66
CA LYS A 447 10.90 13.25 24.80
C LYS A 447 11.75 12.99 26.06
N LYS A 448 11.53 13.76 27.12
CA LYS A 448 12.26 13.61 28.39
C LYS A 448 11.36 13.10 29.50
N TYR A 449 11.46 11.82 29.81
CA TYR A 449 10.66 11.21 30.87
C TYR A 449 11.23 11.54 32.26
N PRO A 450 10.40 12.03 33.21
CA PRO A 450 10.85 12.31 34.57
C PRO A 450 11.23 11.01 35.31
N GLN A 451 12.30 11.05 36.10
CA GLN A 451 13.00 9.85 36.58
C GLN A 451 12.31 9.05 37.70
N ALA A 452 11.22 9.50 38.35
CA ALA A 452 10.66 8.72 39.47
C ALA A 452 9.23 9.05 39.96
N GLU A 453 8.65 10.22 39.69
CA GLU A 453 7.45 10.68 40.44
C GLU A 453 6.19 10.87 39.59
N SER A 454 6.26 10.65 38.27
CA SER A 454 5.09 10.81 37.41
C SER A 454 5.15 9.93 36.16
N TYR A 455 4.00 9.32 35.86
CA TYR A 455 3.81 8.41 34.71
C TYR A 455 3.07 9.10 33.55
N PHE A 456 2.92 10.42 33.58
CA PHE A 456 2.09 11.13 32.63
C PHE A 456 2.86 11.51 31.36
N THR A 457 2.34 11.06 30.21
CA THR A 457 2.96 11.25 28.88
C THR A 457 3.14 12.71 28.48
N TRP A 458 2.27 13.62 28.94
CA TRP A 458 2.36 15.05 28.63
C TRP A 458 3.48 15.80 29.37
N GLN A 459 4.21 15.14 30.28
CA GLN A 459 5.35 15.75 30.98
C GLN A 459 6.66 15.66 30.20
N VAL A 460 6.67 14.96 29.05
CA VAL A 460 7.89 14.78 28.24
C VAL A 460 8.37 16.06 27.56
N TYR A 461 7.51 17.08 27.49
CA TYR A 461 7.80 18.39 26.89
C TYR A 461 7.44 19.53 27.83
N ASN A 462 8.27 20.57 27.85
CA ASN A 462 7.90 21.87 28.42
C ASN A 462 6.97 22.65 27.47
N ASP A 463 6.44 23.80 27.92
CA ASP A 463 5.50 24.61 27.13
C ASP A 463 6.04 24.99 25.74
N PHE A 464 7.32 25.40 25.68
CA PHE A 464 7.97 25.80 24.43
C PHE A 464 8.09 24.60 23.47
N GLU A 465 8.46 23.43 23.98
CA GLU A 465 8.57 22.19 23.20
C GLU A 465 7.20 21.72 22.67
N VAL A 466 6.14 21.85 23.47
CA VAL A 466 4.76 21.56 23.03
C VAL A 466 4.32 22.48 21.92
N LYS A 467 4.57 23.78 22.06
CA LYS A 467 4.27 24.75 21.01
C LYS A 467 5.05 24.45 19.74
N GLN A 468 6.35 24.20 19.86
CA GLN A 468 7.23 23.87 18.74
C GLN A 468 6.75 22.61 18.00
N ALA A 469 6.44 21.53 18.71
CA ALA A 469 5.94 20.29 18.10
C ALA A 469 4.63 20.53 17.35
N THR A 470 3.70 21.27 17.95
CA THR A 470 2.39 21.60 17.35
C THR A 470 2.56 22.47 16.11
N GLU A 471 3.39 23.52 16.17
CA GLU A 471 3.73 24.36 15.02
C GLU A 471 4.37 23.56 13.88
N THR A 472 5.29 22.65 14.19
CA THR A 472 5.91 21.76 13.20
C THR A 472 4.86 20.93 12.47
N ILE A 473 3.88 20.37 13.18
CA ILE A 473 2.80 19.60 12.55
C ILE A 473 1.96 20.50 11.65
N PHE A 474 1.34 21.55 12.20
CA PHE A 474 0.35 22.32 11.45
C PHE A 474 0.93 23.19 10.33
N ARG A 475 2.24 23.45 10.36
CA ARG A 475 2.97 24.06 9.23
C ARG A 475 3.11 23.11 8.04
N ASN A 476 3.34 21.83 8.29
CA ASN A 476 3.62 20.84 7.25
C ASN A 476 2.38 20.06 6.81
N LEU A 477 1.41 19.88 7.72
CA LEU A 477 0.21 19.08 7.53
C LEU A 477 -0.57 19.43 6.25
N PRO A 478 -0.86 20.69 5.88
CA PRO A 478 -1.65 20.98 4.69
C PRO A 478 -1.00 20.48 3.40
N SER A 479 0.32 20.65 3.28
CA SER A 479 1.10 20.21 2.12
C SER A 479 1.13 18.69 2.02
N ILE A 480 1.48 18.01 3.11
CA ILE A 480 1.62 16.56 3.15
C ILE A 480 0.25 15.90 2.95
N TYR A 481 -0.79 16.39 3.63
CA TYR A 481 -2.15 15.89 3.53
C TYR A 481 -2.74 16.06 2.12
N ASN A 482 -2.62 17.23 1.51
CA ASN A 482 -3.16 17.44 0.16
C ASN A 482 -2.44 16.55 -0.87
N ARG A 483 -1.12 16.35 -0.73
CA ARG A 483 -0.40 15.41 -1.57
C ARG A 483 -0.95 13.99 -1.41
N PHE A 484 -1.11 13.55 -0.16
CA PHE A 484 -1.69 12.25 0.16
C PHE A 484 -3.10 12.06 -0.42
N VAL A 485 -3.97 13.06 -0.30
CA VAL A 485 -5.31 13.04 -0.90
C VAL A 485 -5.25 13.01 -2.42
N SER A 486 -4.39 13.81 -3.05
CA SER A 486 -4.26 13.80 -4.51
C SER A 486 -3.74 12.48 -5.07
N GLU A 487 -2.96 11.74 -4.29
CA GLU A 487 -2.44 10.42 -4.65
C GLU A 487 -3.53 9.34 -4.55
N TYR A 488 -4.25 9.29 -3.43
CA TYR A 488 -5.18 8.19 -3.14
C TYR A 488 -6.65 8.48 -3.47
N PHE A 489 -7.02 9.76 -3.58
CA PHE A 489 -8.39 10.23 -3.80
C PHE A 489 -8.45 11.39 -4.82
N PRO A 490 -7.80 11.29 -6.00
CA PRO A 490 -7.64 12.41 -6.93
C PRO A 490 -8.95 13.04 -7.38
N ASN A 491 -9.99 12.22 -7.56
CA ASN A 491 -11.27 12.64 -8.12
C ASN A 491 -12.20 13.35 -7.13
N ILE A 492 -11.92 13.24 -5.83
CA ILE A 492 -12.65 13.95 -4.76
C ILE A 492 -11.74 14.90 -3.97
N ALA A 493 -10.50 15.09 -4.42
CA ALA A 493 -9.51 15.93 -3.76
C ALA A 493 -10.02 17.37 -3.52
N PRO A 494 -10.68 18.05 -4.49
CA PRO A 494 -11.20 19.39 -4.26
C PRO A 494 -12.17 19.50 -3.07
N GLU A 495 -12.91 18.42 -2.78
CA GLU A 495 -13.89 18.35 -1.70
C GLU A 495 -13.27 17.94 -0.36
N VAL A 496 -12.19 17.15 -0.38
CA VAL A 496 -11.57 16.57 0.84
C VAL A 496 -10.18 17.10 1.18
N ASP A 497 -9.65 18.04 0.40
CA ASP A 497 -8.41 18.77 0.68
C ASP A 497 -8.43 19.50 2.02
N PHE A 498 -7.25 19.86 2.53
CA PHE A 498 -7.09 20.45 3.85
C PHE A 498 -7.96 21.69 4.04
N TYR A 499 -7.95 22.62 3.08
CA TYR A 499 -8.67 23.90 3.10
C TYR A 499 -9.99 23.87 2.30
N SER A 500 -10.59 22.70 2.06
CA SER A 500 -11.77 22.61 1.16
C SER A 500 -12.98 23.42 1.65
N PHE A 501 -13.19 23.53 2.97
CA PHE A 501 -14.34 24.24 3.56
C PHE A 501 -14.01 25.48 4.38
N PHE A 502 -12.73 25.80 4.59
CA PHE A 502 -12.27 26.98 5.33
C PHE A 502 -10.99 27.51 4.70
N ASP A 503 -10.70 28.79 4.91
CA ASP A 503 -9.53 29.46 4.34
C ASP A 503 -8.46 29.70 5.41
N ARG A 504 -8.83 29.76 6.70
CA ARG A 504 -7.87 29.91 7.80
C ARG A 504 -8.18 28.98 8.97
N LEU A 505 -7.15 28.30 9.49
CA LEU A 505 -7.23 27.51 10.71
C LEU A 505 -6.47 28.23 11.83
N VAL A 506 -7.13 28.44 12.97
CA VAL A 506 -6.48 28.90 14.20
C VAL A 506 -6.44 27.75 15.19
N VAL A 507 -5.24 27.44 15.69
CA VAL A 507 -4.98 26.39 16.67
C VAL A 507 -4.54 27.06 17.97
N ASN A 508 -5.35 26.95 19.02
CA ASN A 508 -5.01 27.47 20.35
C ASN A 508 -4.64 26.31 21.27
N ILE A 509 -3.51 26.42 21.97
CA ILE A 509 -3.02 25.45 22.96
C ILE A 509 -3.23 26.06 24.35
N GLU A 510 -3.82 25.29 25.25
CA GLU A 510 -4.11 25.69 26.64
C GLU A 510 -3.40 24.75 27.62
N PRO A 511 -2.43 25.22 28.43
CA PRO A 511 -1.94 24.46 29.56
C PRO A 511 -3.08 24.20 30.56
N LEU A 512 -3.33 22.94 30.89
CA LEU A 512 -4.35 22.54 31.86
C LEU A 512 -3.66 22.34 33.20
N ASP A 513 -3.58 23.37 34.04
CA ASP A 513 -3.05 23.24 35.40
C ASP A 513 -4.16 22.84 36.37
N LEU A 514 -3.99 21.70 37.05
CA LEU A 514 -4.76 21.35 38.26
C LEU A 514 -3.89 21.70 39.46
N GLU A 515 -4.49 22.11 40.58
CA GLU A 515 -3.79 22.60 41.78
C GLU A 515 -2.54 21.76 42.12
N ASN A 516 -1.36 22.29 41.79
CA ASN A 516 -0.01 21.73 41.99
C ASN A 516 0.42 20.51 41.12
N ILE A 517 -0.37 20.10 40.11
CA ILE A 517 0.02 19.05 39.14
C ILE A 517 -0.36 19.51 37.73
N ARG A 518 0.61 19.52 36.80
CA ARG A 518 0.35 19.81 35.39
C ARG A 518 -0.57 18.73 34.81
N GLY A 519 -1.80 19.11 34.49
CA GLY A 519 -2.89 18.24 34.02
C GLY A 519 -2.91 17.99 32.51
N GLY A 520 -1.87 18.42 31.79
CA GLY A 520 -1.71 18.23 30.36
C GLY A 520 -2.00 19.50 29.57
N TYR A 521 -2.47 19.33 28.34
CA TYR A 521 -2.77 20.44 27.44
C TYR A 521 -4.08 20.21 26.72
N GLY A 522 -4.90 21.26 26.63
CA GLY A 522 -6.02 21.35 25.72
C GLY A 522 -5.56 21.91 24.37
N ILE A 523 -6.27 21.51 23.31
CA ILE A 523 -6.15 22.12 21.97
C ILE A 523 -7.53 22.51 21.47
N GLN A 524 -7.62 23.70 20.89
CA GLN A 524 -8.81 24.21 20.25
C GLN A 524 -8.52 24.54 18.79
N PHE A 525 -9.41 24.10 17.90
CA PHE A 525 -9.42 24.44 16.49
C PHE A 525 -10.55 25.42 16.19
N VAL A 526 -10.26 26.48 15.45
CA VAL A 526 -11.25 27.42 14.93
C VAL A 526 -11.07 27.54 13.42
N TYR A 527 -12.12 27.16 12.68
CA TYR A 527 -12.13 27.14 11.22
C TYR A 527 -12.82 28.39 10.69
N LEU A 528 -12.12 29.16 9.87
CA LEU A 528 -12.53 30.49 9.41
C LEU A 528 -12.62 30.54 7.89
N LYS A 529 -13.69 31.15 7.38
CA LYS A 529 -13.91 31.43 5.97
C LYS A 529 -13.62 32.90 5.68
N ASP A 530 -12.72 33.17 4.75
CA ASP A 530 -12.42 34.55 4.34
C ASP A 530 -13.63 35.10 3.58
N LEU A 531 -14.10 36.29 3.97
CA LEU A 531 -15.21 36.97 3.30
C LEU A 531 -14.73 37.86 2.14
N ASP A 532 -13.42 38.09 2.03
CA ASP A 532 -12.82 38.87 0.95
C ASP A 532 -12.47 37.98 -0.26
N GLU A 533 -12.42 38.56 -1.47
CA GLU A 533 -12.21 37.81 -2.73
C GLU A 533 -10.81 37.17 -2.85
N ASN A 534 -9.80 37.72 -2.16
CA ASN A 534 -8.40 37.25 -2.21
C ASN A 534 -8.10 36.21 -1.11
N LYS A 535 -8.49 34.97 -1.37
CA LYS A 535 -8.26 33.82 -0.49
C LYS A 535 -6.76 33.58 -0.27
N ALA A 536 -6.32 33.62 0.97
CA ALA A 536 -4.98 33.20 1.37
C ALA A 536 -5.09 32.11 2.43
N ASN A 537 -4.85 30.86 2.02
CA ASN A 537 -4.92 29.72 2.91
C ASN A 537 -3.81 29.79 3.97
N ARG A 538 -4.17 29.71 5.24
CA ARG A 538 -3.21 29.87 6.35
C ARG A 538 -3.60 29.07 7.58
N THR A 539 -2.59 28.57 8.29
CA THR A 539 -2.76 28.02 9.65
C THR A 539 -1.90 28.80 10.62
N ASP A 540 -2.47 29.15 11.77
CA ASP A 540 -1.76 29.82 12.86
C ASP A 540 -1.89 29.01 14.15
N VAL A 541 -0.80 28.93 14.91
CA VAL A 541 -0.74 28.20 16.19
C VAL A 541 -0.38 29.19 17.31
N TYR A 542 -1.14 29.17 18.40
CA TYR A 542 -0.96 30.06 19.54
C TYR A 542 -0.95 29.25 20.84
N MET A 543 -0.18 29.72 21.82
CA MET A 543 -0.22 29.18 23.18
C MET A 543 -0.80 30.21 24.14
N LEU A 544 -1.90 29.86 24.81
CA LEU A 544 -2.55 30.74 25.79
C LEU A 544 -1.61 31.07 26.94
N GLY A 545 -1.57 32.35 27.32
CA GLY A 545 -0.67 32.87 28.35
C GLY A 545 0.70 33.31 27.84
N GLN A 546 1.16 32.79 26.70
CA GLN A 546 2.41 33.22 26.05
C GLN A 546 2.13 34.16 24.87
N ASP A 547 1.19 33.76 24.01
CA ASP A 547 0.76 34.53 22.85
C ASP A 547 -0.63 35.11 23.09
N LYS A 548 -0.93 36.24 22.43
CA LYS A 548 -2.32 36.71 22.31
C LYS A 548 -2.95 35.97 21.13
N PRO A 549 -3.92 35.07 21.34
CA PRO A 549 -4.57 34.38 20.24
C PRO A 549 -5.31 35.40 19.38
N VAL A 550 -5.28 35.18 18.08
CA VAL A 550 -5.94 36.05 17.11
C VAL A 550 -7.47 35.96 17.22
N VAL A 551 -8.00 34.83 17.71
CA VAL A 551 -9.41 34.67 18.10
C VAL A 551 -9.45 33.94 19.44
N SER A 552 -10.03 34.57 20.47
CA SER A 552 -10.24 33.93 21.78
C SER A 552 -11.54 33.12 21.83
N PHE A 553 -11.60 32.14 22.74
CA PHE A 553 -12.78 31.31 22.97
C PHE A 553 -14.05 32.13 23.29
N GLU A 554 -13.90 33.23 24.02
CA GLU A 554 -15.02 34.10 24.38
C GLU A 554 -15.57 34.90 23.20
N ILE A 555 -14.70 35.37 22.31
CA ILE A 555 -15.09 36.09 21.09
C ILE A 555 -15.87 35.14 20.18
N PHE A 556 -15.37 33.92 20.00
CA PHE A 556 -16.05 32.85 19.24
C PHE A 556 -17.49 32.58 19.71
N ARG A 557 -17.72 32.47 21.03
CA ARG A 557 -19.05 32.14 21.56
C ARG A 557 -20.11 33.20 21.26
N LYS A 558 -19.69 34.45 21.00
CA LYS A 558 -20.57 35.60 20.85
C LYS A 558 -20.68 36.10 19.40
N GLU A 559 -19.64 35.91 18.60
CA GLU A 559 -19.53 36.52 17.28
C GLU A 559 -19.40 35.47 16.17
N LYS A 560 -20.26 35.56 15.14
CA LYS A 560 -20.17 34.72 13.93
C LYS A 560 -19.13 35.23 12.92
N LYS A 561 -18.70 36.48 13.07
CA LYS A 561 -17.73 37.13 12.19
C LYS A 561 -16.64 37.77 13.03
N VAL A 562 -15.39 37.64 12.60
CA VAL A 562 -14.22 38.15 13.32
C VAL A 562 -13.32 38.92 12.37
N CYS A 563 -12.72 40.01 12.85
CA CYS A 563 -11.75 40.79 12.11
C CYS A 563 -10.34 40.40 12.53
N ILE A 564 -9.52 39.95 11.59
CA ILE A 564 -8.16 39.48 11.84
C ILE A 564 -7.25 40.06 10.78
N ASP A 565 -6.14 40.69 11.18
CA ASP A 565 -5.14 41.27 10.26
C ASP A 565 -5.78 42.23 9.22
N GLY A 566 -6.88 42.90 9.61
CA GLY A 566 -7.65 43.80 8.74
C GLY A 566 -8.62 43.11 7.76
N ARG A 567 -8.75 41.78 7.81
CA ARG A 567 -9.69 40.99 6.98
C ARG A 567 -10.86 40.46 7.80
N GLN A 568 -12.00 40.29 7.14
CA GLN A 568 -13.22 39.77 7.76
C GLN A 568 -13.36 38.28 7.50
N TYR A 569 -13.59 37.51 8.56
CA TYR A 569 -13.80 36.08 8.48
C TYR A 569 -15.16 35.68 9.06
N GLU A 570 -15.81 34.69 8.47
CA GLU A 570 -16.91 33.96 9.09
C GLU A 570 -16.39 32.72 9.83
N VAL A 571 -16.88 32.51 11.04
CA VAL A 571 -16.57 31.31 11.82
C VAL A 571 -17.43 30.15 11.32
N ILE A 572 -16.81 29.15 10.71
CA ILE A 572 -17.51 27.97 10.16
C ILE A 572 -17.79 26.96 11.26
N SER A 573 -16.78 26.65 12.07
CA SER A 573 -16.88 25.68 13.15
C SER A 573 -15.73 25.83 14.13
N SER A 574 -15.87 25.19 15.28
CA SER A 574 -14.78 25.02 16.23
C SER A 574 -14.87 23.66 16.90
N SER A 575 -13.73 23.14 17.33
CA SER A 575 -13.67 21.95 18.19
C SER A 575 -12.59 22.13 19.25
N SER A 576 -12.71 21.38 20.34
CA SER A 576 -11.72 21.33 21.41
C SER A 576 -11.52 19.89 21.86
N SER A 577 -10.29 19.53 22.19
CA SER A 577 -9.92 18.21 22.70
C SER A 577 -8.70 18.32 23.61
N HIS A 578 -8.27 17.20 24.19
CA HIS A 578 -6.92 17.09 24.75
C HIS A 578 -5.90 17.05 23.60
N LEU A 579 -4.73 17.60 23.85
CA LEU A 579 -3.60 17.59 22.93
C LEU A 579 -2.71 16.39 23.25
N ASP A 580 -3.09 15.20 22.76
CA ASP A 580 -2.33 13.98 23.04
C ASP A 580 -1.42 13.57 21.88
N ASN A 581 -1.80 13.90 20.65
CA ASN A 581 -1.15 13.41 19.42
C ASN A 581 0.35 13.75 19.35
N ILE A 582 0.77 14.93 19.83
CA ILE A 582 2.19 15.34 19.79
C ILE A 582 3.10 14.48 20.68
N PHE A 583 2.52 13.76 21.65
CA PHE A 583 3.25 12.89 22.58
C PHE A 583 3.35 11.45 22.08
N ARG A 584 2.67 11.12 20.98
CA ARG A 584 2.67 9.79 20.37
C ARG A 584 3.89 9.55 19.50
N ASP A 585 4.01 8.33 19.01
CA ASP A 585 5.18 7.83 18.27
C ASP A 585 5.20 8.38 16.83
N LEU A 586 4.04 8.60 16.20
CA LEU A 586 3.92 9.06 14.82
C LEU A 586 2.94 10.25 14.67
N PRO A 587 3.23 11.42 15.28
CA PRO A 587 2.27 12.51 15.37
C PRO A 587 1.71 12.98 14.02
N MET A 588 2.56 13.19 13.00
CA MET A 588 2.13 13.66 11.68
C MET A 588 1.32 12.61 10.96
N LEU A 589 1.79 11.35 10.93
CA LEU A 589 1.06 10.27 10.27
C LEU A 589 -0.34 10.11 10.86
N GLU A 590 -0.47 10.11 12.18
CA GLU A 590 -1.76 10.06 12.86
C GLU A 590 -2.65 11.26 12.50
N TYR A 591 -2.09 12.48 12.47
CA TYR A 591 -2.84 13.67 12.04
C TYR A 591 -3.29 13.61 10.58
N ILE A 592 -2.49 13.02 9.67
CA ILE A 592 -2.90 12.79 8.28
C ILE A 592 -4.14 11.90 8.26
N TYR A 593 -4.14 10.80 9.01
CA TYR A 593 -5.26 9.88 9.08
C TYR A 593 -6.49 10.48 9.75
N ASP A 594 -6.34 11.17 10.89
CA ASP A 594 -7.46 11.82 11.56
C ASP A 594 -8.03 12.96 10.70
N THR A 595 -7.18 13.68 9.96
CA THR A 595 -7.65 14.67 8.98
C THR A 595 -8.42 14.01 7.85
N LEU A 596 -7.90 12.90 7.29
CA LEU A 596 -8.57 12.14 6.23
C LEU A 596 -9.94 11.65 6.70
N LYS A 597 -10.01 11.02 7.88
CA LYS A 597 -11.25 10.52 8.48
C LYS A 597 -12.27 11.64 8.63
N ASN A 598 -11.87 12.78 9.20
CA ASN A 598 -12.75 13.95 9.35
C ASN A 598 -13.25 14.49 7.99
N ARG A 599 -12.38 14.58 6.98
CA ARG A 599 -12.72 15.09 5.65
C ARG A 599 -13.65 14.15 4.89
N LEU A 600 -13.37 12.85 4.92
CA LEU A 600 -14.23 11.82 4.35
C LEU A 600 -15.56 11.74 5.08
N GLU A 601 -15.61 11.89 6.41
CA GLU A 601 -16.88 11.95 7.16
C GLU A 601 -17.76 13.08 6.68
N ASN A 602 -17.20 14.29 6.56
CA ASN A 602 -17.95 15.44 6.07
C ASN A 602 -18.44 15.23 4.63
N TYR A 603 -17.61 14.65 3.77
CA TYR A 603 -17.99 14.32 2.39
C TYR A 603 -19.09 13.25 2.31
N LEU A 604 -19.04 12.24 3.19
CA LEU A 604 -19.93 11.08 3.17
C LEU A 604 -21.18 11.25 4.03
N LYS A 605 -21.23 12.27 4.92
CA LYS A 605 -22.34 12.55 5.84
C LYS A 605 -23.72 12.61 5.16
N PRO A 606 -23.89 13.18 3.95
CA PRO A 606 -25.19 13.16 3.27
C PRO A 606 -25.68 11.74 2.91
N PHE A 607 -24.81 10.73 2.99
CA PHE A 607 -25.04 9.36 2.55
C PHE A 607 -24.99 8.33 3.69
N HIS A 608 -24.94 8.77 4.95
CA HIS A 608 -24.84 7.88 6.12
C HIS A 608 -25.60 8.44 7.33
N ASP A 609 -26.43 7.62 7.97
CA ASP A 609 -27.29 8.03 9.10
C ASP A 609 -26.62 7.93 10.47
N GLY A 610 -25.41 7.35 10.56
CA GLY A 610 -24.68 7.17 11.82
C GLY A 610 -23.82 8.39 12.20
N ILE A 611 -23.59 8.53 13.51
CA ILE A 611 -22.92 9.69 14.14
C ILE A 611 -21.44 9.79 13.70
N ASN A 612 -20.73 8.67 13.65
CA ASN A 612 -19.33 8.58 13.18
C ASN A 612 -19.22 7.45 12.15
N ILE A 613 -18.44 7.66 11.09
CA ILE A 613 -18.16 6.67 10.07
C ILE A 613 -16.85 5.94 10.40
N PHE A 614 -15.78 6.66 10.75
CA PHE A 614 -14.47 6.05 10.96
C PHE A 614 -14.09 5.95 12.43
N LYS A 615 -13.11 5.10 12.71
CA LYS A 615 -12.48 5.00 14.02
C LYS A 615 -11.33 6.01 14.09
N PHE A 616 -11.55 7.09 14.82
CA PHE A 616 -10.48 8.01 15.16
C PHE A 616 -9.47 7.37 16.11
N THR A 617 -8.23 7.84 16.02
CA THR A 617 -7.10 7.45 16.85
C THR A 617 -7.33 7.98 18.27
N LYS A 618 -8.33 7.43 18.97
CA LYS A 618 -8.97 7.91 20.20
C LYS A 618 -8.15 8.91 21.04
N SER A 619 -8.78 10.05 21.32
CA SER A 619 -8.70 10.79 22.59
C SER A 619 -8.88 9.87 23.80
#